data_AF-A0ABD4VDW2-F1
#
_entry.id   AF-A0ABD4VDW2-F1
#
_cell.length_a   1.000
_cell.length_b   1.000
_cell.length_c   1.000
_cell.angle_alpha   90.00
_cell.angle_beta   90.00
_cell.angle_gamma   90.00
#
_symmetry.space_group_name_H-M   'P 1'
#
loop_
_entity.id
_entity.type
_entity.pdbx_description
1 polymer ?
#
loop_
_entity_poly.entity_id
_entity_poly.type
_entity_poly.pdbx_seq_one_letter_code
_entity_poly.pdbx_strand_id
1 'polypeptide(L)'
;MTSHGHEFAISPDHIYSIGTAPPSISIIGDDQVPLVTIHPNGTLEYGPGYDPDDAARRFWDAMRLHMPARCESCGHVPGQQED
;
A
#
# COMPACT_ATOMS: atom_id res chain seq x y z
N MET A 1 -51.39 2.48 -12.84
CA MET A 1 -50.36 3.02 -13.74
C MET A 1 -50.08 4.46 -13.33
N THR A 2 -49.00 4.70 -12.56
CA THR A 2 -48.15 5.91 -12.60
C THR A 2 -47.02 5.72 -11.59
N SER A 3 -45.83 5.47 -12.14
CA SER A 3 -44.56 5.37 -11.46
C SER A 3 -44.09 6.78 -11.08
N HIS A 4 -43.87 7.06 -9.79
CA HIS A 4 -43.09 8.23 -9.39
C HIS A 4 -41.70 7.72 -8.99
N GLY A 5 -40.84 7.62 -10.00
CA GLY A 5 -39.42 7.39 -9.82
C GLY A 5 -38.85 8.55 -9.00
N HIS A 6 -38.30 8.22 -7.83
CA HIS A 6 -37.49 9.13 -7.06
C HIS A 6 -36.13 9.23 -7.78
N GLU A 7 -36.02 10.18 -8.70
CA GLU A 7 -34.77 10.54 -9.35
C GLU A 7 -33.85 11.17 -8.29
N PHE A 8 -32.94 10.37 -7.75
CA PHE A 8 -31.83 10.89 -6.96
C PHE A 8 -30.91 11.62 -7.93
N ALA A 9 -31.07 12.94 -8.03
CA ALA A 9 -30.15 13.81 -8.75
C ALA A 9 -28.77 13.72 -8.07
N ILE A 10 -27.87 12.92 -8.62
CA ILE A 10 -26.45 12.98 -8.25
C ILE A 10 -25.91 14.26 -8.91
N SER A 11 -25.84 15.35 -8.14
CA SER A 11 -25.20 16.58 -8.58
C SER A 11 -23.73 16.31 -8.90
N PRO A 12 -23.23 16.65 -10.10
CA PRO A 12 -21.84 16.38 -10.50
C PRO A 12 -20.81 17.15 -9.66
N ASP A 13 -21.25 18.17 -8.91
CA ASP A 13 -20.40 18.99 -8.04
C ASP A 13 -19.98 18.28 -6.73
N HIS A 14 -20.54 17.09 -6.46
CA HIS A 14 -20.28 16.30 -5.24
C HIS A 14 -19.46 15.02 -5.50
N ILE A 15 -18.75 14.93 -6.63
CA ILE A 15 -17.67 13.93 -6.76
C ILE A 15 -16.50 14.43 -5.91
N TYR A 16 -16.61 14.27 -4.59
CA TYR A 16 -15.45 14.34 -3.71
C TYR A 16 -14.51 13.25 -4.20
N SER A 17 -13.37 13.63 -4.76
CA SER A 17 -12.28 12.68 -4.98
C SER A 17 -12.01 12.06 -3.62
N ILE A 18 -12.36 10.77 -3.46
CA ILE A 18 -11.88 9.96 -2.34
C ILE A 18 -10.37 9.91 -2.50
N GLY A 19 -9.69 10.94 -1.98
CA GLY A 19 -8.25 11.00 -1.95
C GLY A 19 -7.80 9.83 -1.11
N THR A 20 -7.40 8.75 -1.77
CA THR A 20 -6.73 7.63 -1.14
C THR A 20 -5.47 8.20 -0.54
N ALA A 21 -5.49 8.42 0.79
CA ALA A 21 -4.28 8.79 1.49
C ALA A 21 -3.22 7.75 1.10
N PRO A 22 -2.06 8.19 0.60
CA PRO A 22 -1.04 7.25 0.15
C PRO A 22 -0.69 6.28 1.30
N PRO A 23 -0.57 4.97 1.00
CA PRO A 23 -0.43 3.96 2.04
C PRO A 23 0.87 4.17 2.82
N SER A 24 0.81 4.04 4.14
CA SER A 24 1.99 3.95 5.00
C SER A 24 2.55 2.54 4.99
N ILE A 25 3.88 2.42 5.07
CA ILE A 25 4.57 1.12 5.16
C ILE A 25 4.99 0.91 6.61
N SER A 26 4.55 -0.18 7.24
CA SER A 26 4.95 -0.53 8.61
C SER A 26 5.81 -1.78 8.62
N ILE A 27 6.99 -1.68 9.24
CA ILE A 27 7.88 -2.82 9.48
C ILE A 27 7.58 -3.35 10.89
N ILE A 28 7.06 -4.57 10.96
CA ILE A 28 6.56 -5.18 12.19
C ILE A 28 7.68 -5.99 12.86
N GLY A 29 7.87 -5.79 14.17
CA GLY A 29 8.79 -6.53 14.99
C GLY A 29 8.22 -7.87 15.48
N ASP A 30 9.01 -8.60 16.26
CA ASP A 30 8.65 -9.94 16.76
C ASP A 30 7.37 -9.93 17.61
N ASP A 31 7.21 -8.90 18.44
CA ASP A 31 6.07 -8.71 19.36
C ASP A 31 4.79 -8.20 18.65
N GLN A 32 4.74 -8.20 17.31
CA GLN A 32 3.68 -7.57 16.51
C GLN A 32 3.55 -6.05 16.68
N VAL A 33 4.52 -5.43 17.37
CA VAL A 33 4.63 -3.98 17.51
C VAL A 33 5.43 -3.42 16.32
N PRO A 34 5.00 -2.31 15.70
CA PRO A 34 5.76 -1.68 14.62
C PRO A 34 7.11 -1.17 15.14
N LEU A 35 8.20 -1.53 14.46
CA LEU A 35 9.53 -0.99 14.73
C LEU A 35 9.72 0.34 14.04
N VAL A 36 9.20 0.46 12.82
CA VAL A 36 9.21 1.71 12.07
C VAL A 36 8.02 1.79 11.13
N THR A 37 7.41 2.96 11.04
CA THR A 37 6.37 3.29 10.08
C THR A 37 6.84 4.43 9.19
N ILE A 38 6.81 4.17 7.88
CA ILE A 38 7.12 5.14 6.83
C ILE A 38 5.80 5.76 6.40
N HIS A 39 5.59 7.01 6.78
CA HIS A 39 4.44 7.79 6.36
C HIS A 39 4.65 8.28 4.93
N PRO A 40 3.57 8.49 4.17
CA PRO A 40 3.69 8.90 2.77
C PRO A 40 4.23 10.31 2.57
N ASN A 41 4.23 11.14 3.61
CA ASN A 41 4.88 12.45 3.62
C ASN A 41 6.41 12.36 3.82
N GLY A 42 6.97 11.14 3.85
CA GLY A 42 8.39 10.88 4.08
C GLY A 42 8.81 10.91 5.54
N THR A 43 7.87 11.09 6.48
CA THR A 43 8.17 11.03 7.91
C THR A 43 8.34 9.59 8.36
N LEU A 44 9.28 9.36 9.27
CA LEU A 44 9.53 8.08 9.91
C LEU A 44 9.09 8.15 11.36
N GLU A 45 8.24 7.22 11.79
CA GLU A 45 7.88 7.01 13.20
C GLU A 45 8.55 5.74 13.69
N TYR A 46 9.29 5.80 14.80
CA TYR A 46 10.03 4.67 15.35
C TYR A 46 9.34 4.14 16.59
N GLY A 47 9.17 2.82 16.65
CA GLY A 47 8.60 2.12 17.79
C GLY A 47 9.65 1.74 18.84
N PRO A 48 9.19 1.19 19.98
CA PRO A 48 10.08 0.72 21.03
C PRO A 48 10.94 -0.45 20.54
N GLY A 49 12.22 -0.46 20.90
CA GLY A 49 13.15 -1.53 20.51
C GLY A 49 13.59 -1.48 19.04
N TYR A 50 13.43 -0.34 18.37
CA TYR A 50 13.96 -0.12 17.02
C TYR A 50 15.47 -0.34 16.96
N ASP A 51 15.89 -1.27 16.12
CA ASP A 51 17.26 -1.47 15.67
C ASP A 51 17.28 -1.34 14.14
N PRO A 52 18.15 -0.47 13.57
CA PRO A 52 18.13 -0.16 12.14
C PRO A 52 18.49 -1.36 11.26
N ASP A 53 19.45 -2.18 11.69
CA ASP A 53 19.90 -3.37 10.95
C ASP A 53 18.81 -4.44 10.90
N ASP A 54 18.17 -4.69 12.03
CA ASP A 54 17.04 -5.62 12.13
C ASP A 54 15.83 -5.14 11.31
N ALA A 55 15.44 -3.87 11.44
CA ALA A 55 14.34 -3.30 10.66
C ALA A 55 14.62 -3.37 9.14
N ALA A 56 15.85 -3.05 8.72
CA ALA A 56 16.26 -3.18 7.33
C ALA A 56 16.20 -4.64 6.85
N ARG A 57 16.68 -5.59 7.65
CA ARG A 57 16.64 -7.02 7.32
C ARG A 57 15.20 -7.49 7.10
N ARG A 58 14.28 -7.13 8.00
CA ARG A 58 12.84 -7.47 7.90
C ARG A 58 12.18 -6.83 6.69
N PHE A 59 12.52 -5.58 6.38
CA PHE A 59 12.03 -4.90 5.19
C PHE A 59 12.45 -5.62 3.91
N TRP A 60 13.74 -5.93 3.77
CA TRP A 60 14.26 -6.63 2.59
C TRP A 60 13.70 -8.04 2.46
N ASP A 61 13.52 -8.76 3.58
CA ASP A 61 12.87 -10.08 3.59
C ASP A 61 11.42 -10.00 3.10
N ALA A 62 10.64 -9.06 3.63
CA ALA A 62 9.25 -8.83 3.21
C ALA A 62 9.17 -8.46 1.72
N MET A 63 10.08 -7.62 1.22
CA MET A 63 10.12 -7.29 -0.20
C MET A 63 10.51 -8.49 -1.05
N ARG A 64 11.44 -9.34 -0.60
CA ARG A 64 11.79 -10.57 -1.34
C ARG A 64 10.59 -11.49 -1.51
N LEU A 65 9.70 -11.58 -0.52
CA LEU A 65 8.44 -12.33 -0.60
C LEU A 65 7.44 -11.72 -1.60
N HIS A 66 7.45 -10.39 -1.76
CA HIS A 66 6.52 -9.65 -2.62
C HIS A 66 7.09 -9.33 -4.01
N MET A 67 8.38 -9.54 -4.23
CA MET A 67 8.99 -9.38 -5.54
C MET A 67 8.45 -10.47 -6.46
N PRO A 68 7.86 -10.10 -7.62
CA PRO A 68 7.45 -11.09 -8.59
C PRO A 68 8.69 -11.86 -9.05
N ALA A 69 8.65 -13.18 -8.91
CA ALA A 69 9.68 -14.03 -9.47
C ALA A 69 9.76 -13.75 -10.98
N ARG A 70 10.96 -13.44 -11.47
CA ARG A 70 11.19 -13.39 -12.92
C ARG A 70 10.91 -14.79 -13.46
N CYS A 71 10.19 -14.87 -14.56
CA CYS A 71 9.99 -16.15 -15.22
C CYS A 71 11.36 -16.69 -15.66
N GLU A 72 11.80 -17.82 -15.10
CA GLU A 72 13.14 -18.37 -15.33
C GLU A 72 13.40 -18.73 -16.80
N SER A 73 12.33 -18.96 -17.57
CA SER A 73 12.40 -19.36 -18.98
C SER A 73 12.55 -18.21 -19.98
N CYS A 74 12.14 -16.98 -19.62
CA CYS A 74 12.11 -15.87 -20.59
C CYS A 74 12.38 -14.50 -19.95
N GLY A 75 12.66 -14.44 -18.65
CA GLY A 75 13.10 -13.23 -17.96
C GLY A 75 12.03 -12.16 -17.75
N HIS A 76 10.78 -12.39 -18.19
CA HIS A 76 9.69 -11.41 -18.01
C HIS A 76 9.27 -11.31 -16.54
N VAL A 77 8.84 -10.11 -16.13
CA VAL A 77 8.16 -9.87 -14.87
C VAL A 77 6.65 -9.86 -15.14
N PRO A 78 5.86 -10.79 -14.58
CA PRO A 78 4.42 -10.80 -14.81
C PRO A 78 3.79 -9.51 -14.29
N GLY A 79 3.10 -8.76 -15.17
CA GLY A 79 2.43 -7.50 -14.84
C GLY A 79 3.03 -6.23 -15.45
N GLN A 80 4.15 -6.29 -16.17
CA GLN A 80 4.57 -5.21 -17.06
C GLN A 80 3.79 -5.33 -18.39
N GLN A 81 2.66 -4.63 -18.48
CA GLN A 81 1.99 -4.37 -19.75
C GLN A 81 2.76 -3.25 -20.44
N GLU A 82 3.47 -3.60 -21.49
CA GLU A 82 4.17 -2.70 -22.41
C GLU A 82 3.10 -2.00 -23.27
N ASP A 83 3.05 -0.67 -23.21
CA ASP A 83 2.24 0.20 -24.09
C ASP A 83 2.91 0.33 -25.47
#